data_AF-A0A1Q9AN35-F1
#
_entry.id   AF-A0A1Q9AN35-F1
#
_cell.length_a   1.000
_cell.length_b   1.000
_cell.length_c   1.000
_cell.angle_alpha   90.00
_cell.angle_beta   90.00
_cell.angle_gamma   90.00
#
_symmetry.space_group_name_H-M   'P 1'
#
loop_
_entity.id
_entity.type
_entity.pdbx_description
1 polymer ?
#
loop_
_entity_poly.entity_id
_entity_poly.type
_entity_poly.pdbx_seq_one_letter_code
_entity_poly.pdbx_strand_id
1 'polypeptide(L)'
;MTEVRSKPSRDTLLRRLHKAHETWPTRLEDRAALVEKAFLALDEEAQRLALALQADYVEILSGKVCRYNLYFSERRWERLTDADFAELARRRAAPKFVPVPPFGKLWFALRMRALLAGPEAINLPLDLRASTEEFYAGWVQINPERGQRLLARRGVAVATDGTLIFPEDFETRDIVRRYRDEGYPEVKRLHEDALARRAGSTDAAHAPLADLVEAVPAGSQLLAEWRALEEVTGWPLLPDMGSHPGHAYYPPGGPDELGAFQQAVKAILGEGR
;
A
#
# COMPACT_ATOMS: atom_id res chain seq x y z
N MET A 1 24.65 -55.20 4.18
CA MET A 1 25.63 -54.43 3.39
C MET A 1 25.46 -52.97 3.76
N THR A 2 26.31 -52.48 4.65
CA THR A 2 26.24 -51.11 5.15
C THR A 2 26.93 -50.21 4.14
N GLU A 3 26.17 -49.40 3.40
CA GLU A 3 26.73 -48.37 2.52
C GLU A 3 27.54 -47.38 3.36
N VAL A 4 28.87 -47.45 3.24
CA VAL A 4 29.77 -46.43 3.78
C VAL A 4 29.64 -45.21 2.87
N ARG A 5 28.82 -44.23 3.25
CA ARG A 5 28.80 -42.92 2.57
C ARG A 5 30.21 -42.32 2.66
N SER A 6 30.88 -42.23 1.53
CA SER A 6 32.21 -41.63 1.42
C SER A 6 32.16 -40.14 1.77
N LYS A 7 33.09 -39.69 2.62
CA LYS A 7 33.17 -38.28 3.04
C LYS A 7 33.38 -37.37 1.81
N PRO A 8 32.69 -36.23 1.72
CA PRO A 8 32.86 -35.29 0.62
C PRO A 8 34.30 -34.76 0.56
N SER A 9 34.83 -34.60 -0.65
CA SER A 9 36.17 -34.05 -0.84
C SER A 9 36.24 -32.59 -0.39
N ARG A 10 37.43 -32.14 0.04
CA ARG A 10 37.68 -30.74 0.44
C ARG A 10 37.22 -29.74 -0.62
N ASP A 11 37.52 -30.01 -1.89
CA ASP A 11 37.10 -29.17 -3.01
C ASP A 11 35.57 -29.06 -3.14
N THR A 12 34.86 -30.16 -2.91
CA THR A 12 33.38 -30.16 -2.93
C THR A 12 32.81 -29.32 -1.79
N LEU A 13 33.41 -29.38 -0.60
CA LEU A 13 33.02 -28.59 0.56
C LEU A 13 33.26 -27.09 0.32
N LEU A 14 34.41 -26.72 -0.23
CA LEU A 14 34.74 -25.33 -0.53
C LEU A 14 33.82 -24.75 -1.62
N ARG A 15 33.48 -25.52 -2.66
CA ARG A 15 32.49 -25.09 -3.66
C ARG A 15 31.12 -24.79 -3.04
N ARG A 16 30.66 -25.62 -2.11
CA ARG A 16 29.39 -25.37 -1.39
C ARG A 16 29.49 -24.11 -0.52
N LEU A 17 30.59 -23.93 0.20
CA LEU A 17 30.85 -22.75 1.02
C LEU A 17 30.88 -21.47 0.17
N HIS A 18 31.61 -21.46 -0.95
CA HIS A 18 31.72 -20.27 -1.81
C HIS A 18 30.37 -19.85 -2.37
N LYS A 19 29.56 -20.82 -2.82
CA LYS A 19 28.18 -20.57 -3.26
C LYS A 19 27.32 -20.00 -2.13
N ALA A 20 27.45 -20.52 -0.92
CA ALA A 20 26.73 -20.00 0.25
C ALA A 20 27.17 -18.57 0.60
N HIS A 21 28.48 -18.29 0.56
CA HIS A 21 29.07 -16.99 0.85
C HIS A 21 28.62 -15.89 -0.11
N GLU A 22 28.20 -16.22 -1.34
CA GLU A 22 27.63 -15.26 -2.30
C GLU A 22 26.43 -14.50 -1.76
N THR A 23 25.64 -15.16 -0.92
CA THR A 23 24.42 -14.60 -0.33
C THR A 23 24.63 -14.02 1.08
N TRP A 24 25.85 -14.09 1.62
CA TRP A 24 26.11 -13.62 2.97
C TRP A 24 26.29 -12.09 3.02
N PRO A 25 25.63 -11.37 3.95
CA PRO A 25 25.62 -9.89 3.95
C PRO A 25 27.00 -9.22 4.04
N THR A 26 27.96 -9.79 4.76
CA THR A 26 29.29 -9.20 4.96
C THR A 26 30.34 -9.63 3.93
N ARG A 27 29.93 -10.28 2.83
CA ARG A 27 30.84 -10.93 1.87
C ARG A 27 31.99 -10.06 1.40
N LEU A 28 31.73 -8.79 1.10
CA LEU A 28 32.73 -7.85 0.57
C LEU A 28 33.82 -7.51 1.59
N GLU A 29 33.52 -7.63 2.89
CA GLU A 29 34.45 -7.34 3.98
C GLU A 29 35.14 -8.59 4.53
N ASP A 30 34.62 -9.78 4.20
CA ASP A 30 35.12 -11.04 4.70
C ASP A 30 36.47 -11.40 4.06
N ARG A 31 37.38 -11.94 4.86
CA ARG A 31 38.63 -12.53 4.36
C ARG A 31 38.39 -14.00 4.02
N ALA A 32 38.31 -14.32 2.73
CA ALA A 32 37.99 -15.68 2.24
C ALA A 32 38.80 -16.79 2.94
N ALA A 33 40.12 -16.62 3.07
CA ALA A 33 40.98 -17.61 3.75
C ALA A 33 40.60 -17.87 5.23
N LEU A 34 40.09 -16.84 5.94
CA LEU A 34 39.63 -17.01 7.33
C LEU A 34 38.27 -17.73 7.38
N VAL A 35 37.38 -17.45 6.43
CA VAL A 35 36.09 -18.13 6.29
C VAL A 35 36.30 -19.62 6.01
N GLU A 36 37.13 -19.94 5.00
CA GLU A 36 37.45 -21.33 4.65
C GLU A 36 38.09 -22.09 5.80
N LYS A 37 39.05 -21.46 6.50
CA LYS A 37 39.71 -22.07 7.67
C LYS A 37 38.69 -22.35 8.78
N ALA A 38 37.80 -21.40 9.08
CA ALA A 38 36.79 -21.56 10.11
C ALA A 38 35.75 -22.65 9.75
N PHE A 39 35.33 -22.71 8.49
CA PHE A 39 34.38 -23.73 8.00
C PHE A 39 34.98 -25.14 8.00
N LEU A 40 36.21 -25.30 7.48
CA LEU A 40 36.88 -26.60 7.42
C LEU A 40 37.30 -27.14 8.81
N ALA A 41 37.33 -26.28 9.83
CA ALA A 41 37.56 -26.69 11.22
C ALA A 41 36.34 -27.36 11.88
N LEU A 42 35.15 -27.20 11.31
CA LEU A 42 33.93 -27.86 11.76
C LEU A 42 33.89 -29.32 11.31
N ASP A 43 33.24 -30.18 12.09
CA ASP A 43 32.88 -31.53 11.65
C ASP A 43 31.81 -31.52 10.53
N GLU A 44 31.61 -32.65 9.86
CA GLU A 44 30.72 -32.76 8.70
C GLU A 44 29.26 -32.39 9.01
N GLU A 45 28.78 -32.72 10.21
CA GLU A 45 27.40 -32.44 10.61
C GLU A 45 27.22 -30.95 10.93
N ALA A 46 28.18 -30.35 11.64
CA ALA A 46 28.22 -28.92 11.90
C ALA A 46 28.34 -28.12 10.61
N GLN A 47 29.14 -28.56 9.63
CA GLN A 47 29.22 -27.93 8.31
C GLN A 47 27.85 -27.97 7.59
N ARG A 48 27.17 -29.11 7.62
CA ARG A 48 25.86 -29.30 7.00
C ARG A 48 24.81 -28.39 7.64
N LEU A 49 24.73 -28.38 8.98
CA LEU A 49 23.78 -27.56 9.74
C LEU A 49 24.05 -26.06 9.55
N ALA A 50 25.32 -25.64 9.63
CA ALA A 50 25.69 -24.24 9.46
C ALA A 50 25.29 -23.70 8.08
N LEU A 51 25.49 -24.47 7.01
CA LEU A 51 25.06 -24.06 5.67
C LEU A 51 23.54 -24.11 5.49
N ALA A 52 22.85 -25.06 6.13
CA ALA A 52 21.40 -25.15 6.05
C ALA A 52 20.69 -23.99 6.76
N LEU A 53 21.22 -23.55 7.92
CA LEU A 53 20.59 -22.55 8.77
C LEU A 53 21.02 -21.10 8.47
N GLN A 54 21.98 -20.88 7.57
CA GLN A 54 22.53 -19.55 7.34
C GLN A 54 21.48 -18.52 6.90
N ALA A 55 20.52 -18.93 6.06
CA ALA A 55 19.51 -18.03 5.52
C ALA A 55 18.52 -17.64 6.61
N ASP A 56 18.09 -18.62 7.41
CA ASP A 56 17.24 -18.40 8.57
C ASP A 56 17.95 -17.53 9.62
N TYR A 57 19.24 -17.74 9.87
CA TYR A 57 20.03 -16.89 10.77
C TYR A 57 20.06 -15.42 10.31
N VAL A 58 20.30 -15.18 9.02
CA VAL A 58 20.30 -13.82 8.45
C VAL A 58 18.93 -13.16 8.58
N GLU A 59 17.84 -13.90 8.33
CA GLU A 59 16.47 -13.40 8.42
C GLU A 59 16.02 -13.16 9.87
N ILE A 60 16.41 -14.05 10.80
CA ILE A 60 16.14 -13.88 12.24
C ILE A 60 16.81 -12.59 12.75
N LEU A 61 18.08 -12.35 12.40
CA LEU A 61 18.80 -11.16 12.84
C LEU A 61 18.52 -9.90 12.00
N SER A 62 17.68 -10.00 10.96
CA SER A 62 17.27 -8.87 10.12
C SER A 62 18.46 -8.04 9.63
N GLY A 63 19.52 -8.71 9.15
CA GLY A 63 20.72 -8.07 8.61
C GLY A 63 21.76 -7.61 9.63
N LYS A 64 21.50 -7.69 10.95
CA LYS A 64 22.50 -7.42 12.01
C LYS A 64 23.43 -8.63 12.22
N VAL A 65 24.02 -9.12 11.14
CA VAL A 65 24.83 -10.35 11.13
C VAL A 65 26.32 -10.04 11.32
N CYS A 66 27.04 -11.01 11.88
CA CYS A 66 28.50 -10.93 12.02
C CYS A 66 29.22 -11.31 10.72
N ARG A 67 30.54 -11.12 10.71
CA ARG A 67 31.42 -11.66 9.66
C ARG A 67 31.26 -13.17 9.53
N TYR A 68 31.42 -13.69 8.32
CA TYR A 68 31.08 -15.08 8.04
C TYR A 68 32.03 -16.08 8.71
N ASN A 69 33.30 -15.69 8.94
CA ASN A 69 34.23 -16.51 9.71
C ASN A 69 33.79 -16.64 11.19
N LEU A 70 33.19 -15.60 11.78
CA LEU A 70 32.67 -15.61 13.16
C LEU A 70 31.41 -16.46 13.27
N TYR A 71 30.58 -16.47 12.22
CA TYR A 71 29.42 -17.37 12.13
C TYR A 71 29.86 -18.84 12.33
N PHE A 72 30.92 -19.26 11.64
CA PHE A 72 31.50 -20.60 11.78
C PHE A 72 32.28 -20.81 13.07
N SER A 73 33.23 -19.94 13.42
CA SER A 73 34.11 -20.17 14.56
C SER A 73 33.38 -20.14 15.90
N GLU A 74 32.29 -19.39 16.00
CA GLU A 74 31.48 -19.28 17.21
C GLU A 74 30.19 -20.11 17.18
N ARG A 75 29.99 -20.92 16.13
CA ARG A 75 28.80 -21.76 15.94
C ARG A 75 27.49 -20.97 16.13
N ARG A 76 27.39 -19.81 15.48
CA ARG A 76 26.33 -18.83 15.75
C ARG A 76 24.92 -19.36 15.51
N TRP A 77 24.74 -20.34 14.62
CA TRP A 77 23.45 -21.00 14.39
C TRP A 77 22.95 -21.78 15.60
N GLU A 78 23.83 -22.24 16.49
CA GLU A 78 23.44 -22.99 17.71
C GLU A 78 22.92 -22.09 18.81
N ARG A 79 23.07 -20.76 18.67
CA ARG A 79 22.53 -19.77 19.60
C ARG A 79 21.07 -19.41 19.28
N LEU A 80 20.56 -19.85 18.13
CA LEU A 80 19.15 -19.68 17.77
C LEU A 80 18.30 -20.63 18.60
N THR A 81 17.19 -20.12 19.10
CA THR A 81 16.24 -20.86 19.93
C THR A 81 15.06 -21.35 19.11
N ASP A 82 14.33 -22.34 19.63
CA ASP A 82 13.05 -22.77 19.02
C ASP A 82 12.05 -21.62 18.91
N ALA A 83 12.11 -20.64 19.82
CA ALA A 83 11.29 -19.44 19.77
C ALA A 83 11.66 -18.55 18.57
N ASP A 84 12.94 -18.42 18.22
CA ASP A 84 13.39 -17.68 17.04
C ASP A 84 12.86 -18.32 15.74
N PHE A 85 12.92 -19.66 15.65
CA PHE A 85 12.40 -20.39 14.50
C PHE A 85 10.87 -20.36 14.43
N ALA A 86 10.18 -20.44 15.58
CA ALA A 86 8.73 -20.31 15.64
C ALA A 86 8.27 -18.92 15.18
N GLU A 87 8.98 -17.86 15.59
CA GLU A 87 8.71 -16.50 15.15
C GLU A 87 9.02 -16.32 13.66
N LEU A 88 10.15 -16.82 13.16
CA LEU A 88 10.46 -16.83 11.74
C LEU A 88 9.37 -17.53 10.91
N ALA A 89 8.94 -18.72 11.35
CA ALA A 89 7.87 -19.47 10.70
C ALA A 89 6.55 -18.70 10.72
N ARG A 90 6.20 -18.07 11.86
CA ARG A 90 5.03 -17.19 11.98
C ARG A 90 5.09 -16.02 11.00
N ARG A 91 6.24 -15.33 10.90
CA ARG A 91 6.43 -14.22 9.95
C ARG A 91 6.29 -14.67 8.50
N ARG A 92 6.87 -15.83 8.14
CA ARG A 92 6.74 -16.41 6.79
C ARG A 92 5.33 -16.89 6.47
N ALA A 93 4.59 -17.35 7.46
CA ALA A 93 3.20 -17.78 7.34
C ALA A 93 2.19 -16.62 7.38
N ALA A 94 2.61 -15.43 7.84
CA ALA A 94 1.75 -14.26 7.88
C ALA A 94 1.27 -13.92 6.45
N PRO A 95 -0.02 -13.63 6.27
CA PRO A 95 -0.54 -13.29 4.96
C PRO A 95 0.14 -12.01 4.48
N LYS A 96 0.63 -12.00 3.24
CA LYS A 96 1.20 -10.79 2.61
C LYS A 96 0.12 -9.76 2.31
N PHE A 97 -1.09 -10.22 2.05
CA PHE A 97 -2.24 -9.39 1.73
C PHE A 97 -3.39 -9.69 2.67
N VAL A 98 -4.09 -8.65 3.11
CA VAL A 98 -5.31 -8.75 3.91
C VAL A 98 -6.52 -8.31 3.10
N PRO A 99 -7.69 -8.93 3.30
CA PRO A 99 -8.90 -8.53 2.60
C PRO A 99 -9.35 -7.14 3.03
N VAL A 100 -9.84 -6.37 2.07
CA VAL A 100 -10.44 -5.04 2.27
C VAL A 100 -11.93 -5.17 1.93
N PRO A 101 -12.78 -5.51 2.92
CA PRO A 101 -14.21 -5.63 2.68
C PRO A 101 -14.82 -4.28 2.31
N PRO A 102 -15.78 -4.24 1.36
CA PRO A 102 -16.52 -3.04 1.00
C PRO A 102 -17.05 -2.31 2.24
N PHE A 103 -16.77 -1.00 2.34
CA PHE A 103 -17.25 -0.14 3.44
C PHE A 103 -16.85 -0.59 4.86
N GLY A 104 -15.84 -1.46 5.00
CA GLY A 104 -15.28 -1.82 6.30
C GLY A 104 -14.29 -0.77 6.84
N LYS A 105 -13.88 -0.90 8.11
CA LYS A 105 -12.90 0.00 8.74
C LYS A 105 -11.63 0.19 7.91
N LEU A 106 -11.00 -0.90 7.48
CA LEU A 106 -9.78 -0.85 6.67
C LEU A 106 -10.01 -0.14 5.33
N TRP A 107 -11.18 -0.33 4.71
CA TRP A 107 -11.54 0.37 3.47
C TRP A 107 -11.60 1.88 3.69
N PHE A 108 -12.25 2.32 4.78
CA PHE A 108 -12.36 3.75 5.11
C PHE A 108 -11.00 4.36 5.48
N ALA A 109 -10.17 3.64 6.23
CA ALA A 109 -8.82 4.10 6.57
C ALA A 109 -7.94 4.25 5.33
N LEU A 110 -7.99 3.30 4.38
CA LEU A 110 -7.29 3.38 3.10
C LEU A 110 -7.83 4.53 2.24
N ARG A 111 -9.16 4.71 2.17
CA ARG A 111 -9.78 5.84 1.48
C ARG A 111 -9.27 7.16 2.06
N MET A 112 -9.31 7.33 3.37
CA MET A 112 -8.86 8.56 4.02
C MET A 112 -7.37 8.83 3.79
N ARG A 113 -6.52 7.79 3.88
CA ARG A 113 -5.10 7.91 3.52
C ARG A 113 -4.92 8.39 2.07
N ALA A 114 -5.65 7.81 1.12
CA ALA A 114 -5.55 8.19 -0.29
C ALA A 114 -6.06 9.62 -0.55
N LEU A 115 -7.08 10.08 0.17
CA LEU A 115 -7.54 11.48 0.11
C LEU A 115 -6.47 12.45 0.64
N LEU A 116 -5.83 12.11 1.76
CA LEU A 116 -4.78 12.92 2.39
C LEU A 116 -3.44 12.90 1.64
N ALA A 117 -3.21 11.89 0.80
CA ALA A 117 -2.08 11.89 -0.13
C ALA A 117 -2.20 12.99 -1.19
N GLY A 118 -3.41 13.51 -1.40
CA GLY A 118 -3.71 14.50 -2.42
C GLY A 118 -3.96 13.88 -3.80
N PRO A 119 -4.45 14.68 -4.76
CA PRO A 119 -4.71 14.17 -6.08
C PRO A 119 -3.43 13.97 -6.88
N GLU A 120 -3.43 12.97 -7.74
CA GLU A 120 -2.46 12.83 -8.83
C GLU A 120 -2.69 13.92 -9.88
N ALA A 121 -1.60 14.29 -10.58
CA ALA A 121 -1.68 15.26 -11.67
C ALA A 121 -2.52 14.68 -12.82
N ILE A 122 -3.55 15.43 -13.23
CA ILE A 122 -4.38 15.10 -14.38
C ILE A 122 -4.02 15.99 -15.57
N ASN A 123 -4.28 15.50 -16.78
CA ASN A 123 -4.13 16.30 -17.97
C ASN A 123 -5.32 17.25 -18.14
N LEU A 124 -5.11 18.54 -17.87
CA LEU A 124 -6.13 19.57 -18.06
C LEU A 124 -6.03 20.14 -19.49
N PRO A 125 -7.17 20.32 -20.19
CA PRO A 125 -7.19 21.11 -21.41
C PRO A 125 -6.67 22.54 -21.16
N LEU A 126 -5.95 23.10 -22.14
CA LEU A 126 -5.45 24.48 -22.07
C LEU A 126 -6.59 25.50 -21.97
N ASP A 127 -7.69 25.24 -22.67
CA ASP A 127 -8.92 26.04 -22.59
C ASP A 127 -10.10 25.12 -22.23
N LEU A 128 -10.59 25.29 -21.00
CA LEU A 128 -11.68 24.49 -20.45
C LEU A 128 -13.03 24.86 -21.06
N ARG A 129 -13.23 26.12 -21.48
CA ARG A 129 -14.47 26.58 -22.10
C ARG A 129 -14.55 26.05 -23.53
N ALA A 130 -13.50 26.26 -24.32
CA ALA A 130 -13.41 25.72 -25.68
C ALA A 130 -13.54 24.19 -25.69
N SER A 131 -12.86 23.49 -24.77
CA SER A 131 -13.02 22.02 -24.64
C SER A 131 -14.46 21.60 -24.31
N THR A 132 -15.19 22.42 -23.55
CA THR A 132 -16.60 22.15 -23.22
C THR A 132 -17.52 22.41 -24.43
N GLU A 133 -17.27 23.49 -25.16
CA GLU A 133 -17.99 23.83 -26.39
C GLU A 133 -17.82 22.74 -27.46
N GLU A 134 -16.59 22.33 -27.74
CA GLU A 134 -16.28 21.27 -28.71
C GLU A 134 -16.98 19.96 -28.34
N PHE A 135 -16.91 19.58 -27.07
CA PHE A 135 -17.57 18.36 -26.60
C PHE A 135 -19.09 18.46 -26.72
N TYR A 136 -19.68 19.61 -26.39
CA TYR A 136 -21.12 19.84 -26.55
C TYR A 136 -21.55 19.80 -28.02
N ALA A 137 -20.82 20.49 -28.91
CA ALA A 137 -21.10 20.52 -30.34
C ALA A 137 -21.08 19.12 -30.96
N GLY A 138 -20.14 18.26 -30.54
CA GLY A 138 -20.08 16.86 -30.97
C GLY A 138 -21.26 16.03 -30.48
N TRP A 139 -21.72 16.23 -29.24
CA TRP A 139 -22.81 15.44 -28.66
C TRP A 139 -24.21 15.92 -29.01
N VAL A 140 -24.44 17.22 -29.23
CA VAL A 140 -25.79 17.74 -29.49
C VAL A 140 -26.35 17.21 -30.82
N GLN A 141 -25.49 16.91 -31.79
CA GLN A 141 -25.88 16.31 -33.07
C GLN A 141 -26.30 14.84 -32.95
N ILE A 142 -25.73 14.12 -31.97
CA ILE A 142 -25.88 12.66 -31.82
C ILE A 142 -26.90 12.32 -30.73
N ASN A 143 -26.84 13.03 -29.60
CA ASN A 143 -27.70 12.85 -28.43
C ASN A 143 -27.83 14.19 -27.67
N PRO A 144 -28.81 15.04 -28.05
CA PRO A 144 -29.04 16.35 -27.43
C PRO A 144 -29.22 16.28 -25.91
N GLU A 145 -29.95 15.28 -25.41
CA GLU A 145 -30.21 15.11 -23.98
C GLU A 145 -28.93 14.83 -23.18
N ARG A 146 -28.01 14.05 -23.75
CA ARG A 146 -26.70 13.81 -23.12
C ARG A 146 -25.86 15.08 -23.08
N GLY A 147 -25.88 15.87 -24.15
CA GLY A 147 -25.24 17.19 -24.19
C GLY A 147 -25.81 18.12 -23.10
N GLN A 148 -27.14 18.22 -23.00
CA GLN A 148 -27.81 19.04 -21.99
C GLN A 148 -27.50 18.58 -20.55
N ARG A 149 -27.52 17.27 -20.28
CA ARG A 149 -27.15 16.74 -18.95
C ARG A 149 -25.71 17.05 -18.57
N LEU A 150 -24.79 17.00 -19.53
CA LEU A 150 -23.40 17.39 -19.29
C LEU A 150 -23.32 18.87 -18.90
N LEU A 151 -23.91 19.76 -19.68
CA LEU A 151 -23.88 21.20 -19.41
C LEU A 151 -24.51 21.52 -18.06
N ALA A 152 -25.66 20.90 -17.75
CA ALA A 152 -26.31 21.02 -16.44
C ALA A 152 -25.39 20.58 -15.29
N ARG A 153 -24.67 19.45 -15.43
CA ARG A 153 -23.68 19.00 -14.43
C ARG A 153 -22.51 19.97 -14.28
N ARG A 154 -22.20 20.76 -15.31
CA ARG A 154 -21.16 21.80 -15.30
C ARG A 154 -21.68 23.19 -14.89
N GLY A 155 -22.98 23.35 -14.67
CA GLY A 155 -23.61 24.64 -14.41
C GLY A 155 -23.55 25.59 -15.62
N VAL A 156 -23.37 25.07 -16.83
CA VAL A 156 -23.33 25.84 -18.07
C VAL A 156 -24.75 25.91 -18.62
N ALA A 157 -25.25 27.12 -18.86
CA ALA A 157 -26.56 27.34 -19.47
C ALA A 157 -26.43 27.48 -20.99
N VAL A 158 -27.54 27.28 -21.71
CA VAL A 158 -27.62 27.49 -23.15
C VAL A 158 -28.57 28.67 -23.39
N ALA A 159 -28.07 29.70 -24.06
CA ALA A 159 -28.85 30.86 -24.46
C ALA A 159 -29.87 30.50 -25.57
N THR A 160 -30.81 31.41 -25.85
CA THR A 160 -31.82 31.21 -26.89
C THR A 160 -31.25 31.09 -28.30
N ASP A 161 -30.06 31.65 -28.54
CA ASP A 161 -29.34 31.56 -29.81
C ASP A 161 -28.40 30.35 -29.89
N GLY A 162 -28.38 29.49 -28.86
CA GLY A 162 -27.51 28.32 -28.78
C GLY A 162 -26.13 28.58 -28.18
N THR A 163 -25.81 29.81 -27.79
CA THR A 163 -24.53 30.16 -27.16
C THR A 163 -24.45 29.59 -25.74
N LEU A 164 -23.29 29.08 -25.34
CA LEU A 164 -23.07 28.60 -23.97
C LEU A 164 -22.78 29.78 -23.03
N ILE A 165 -23.54 29.84 -21.92
CA ILE A 165 -23.34 30.80 -20.84
C ILE A 165 -22.65 30.09 -19.69
N PHE A 166 -21.38 30.39 -19.53
CA PHE A 166 -20.54 29.85 -18.47
C PHE A 166 -20.65 30.72 -17.20
N PRO A 167 -20.64 30.11 -16.01
CA PRO A 167 -20.52 30.87 -14.77
C PRO A 167 -19.15 31.55 -14.67
N GLU A 168 -19.06 32.59 -13.82
CA GLU A 168 -17.83 33.35 -13.62
C GLU A 168 -16.69 32.48 -13.08
N ASP A 169 -17.02 31.53 -12.18
CA ASP A 169 -16.07 30.62 -11.55
C ASP A 169 -15.96 29.25 -12.25
N PHE A 170 -16.36 29.18 -13.53
CA PHE A 170 -16.42 27.94 -14.30
C PHE A 170 -15.11 27.14 -14.27
N GLU A 171 -13.97 27.78 -14.55
CA GLU A 171 -12.67 27.14 -14.60
C GLU A 171 -12.33 26.47 -13.27
N THR A 172 -12.53 27.19 -12.16
CA THR A 172 -12.24 26.68 -10.82
C THR A 172 -13.12 25.47 -10.51
N ARG A 173 -14.42 25.55 -10.81
CA ARG A 173 -15.37 24.44 -10.61
C ARG A 173 -15.05 23.23 -11.49
N ASP A 174 -14.70 23.47 -12.76
CA ASP A 174 -14.37 22.41 -13.72
C ASP A 174 -13.08 21.70 -13.32
N ILE A 175 -12.05 22.44 -12.88
CA ILE A 175 -10.80 21.90 -12.34
C ILE A 175 -11.07 21.02 -11.11
N VAL A 176 -11.80 21.54 -10.11
CA VAL A 176 -12.14 20.78 -8.90
C VAL A 176 -12.91 19.51 -9.26
N ARG A 177 -13.90 19.60 -10.17
CA ARG A 177 -14.64 18.42 -10.64
C ARG A 177 -13.72 17.39 -11.30
N ARG A 178 -12.81 17.82 -12.19
CA ARG A 178 -11.90 16.89 -12.88
C ARG A 178 -10.96 16.20 -11.91
N TYR A 179 -10.38 16.94 -10.96
CA TYR A 179 -9.58 16.32 -9.91
C TYR A 179 -10.40 15.37 -9.02
N ARG A 180 -11.65 15.70 -8.72
CA ARG A 180 -12.56 14.79 -8.02
C ARG A 180 -12.83 13.51 -8.82
N ASP A 181 -13.05 13.60 -10.12
CA ASP A 181 -13.44 12.48 -10.98
C ASP A 181 -12.24 11.60 -11.41
N GLU A 182 -11.04 12.18 -11.55
CA GLU A 182 -9.86 11.56 -12.17
C GLU A 182 -8.60 11.60 -11.30
N GLY A 183 -8.48 12.60 -10.41
CA GLY A 183 -7.26 12.84 -9.63
C GLY A 183 -7.04 11.91 -8.45
N TYR A 184 -8.00 11.06 -8.09
CA TYR A 184 -7.85 10.13 -6.96
C TYR A 184 -8.06 8.68 -7.42
N PRO A 185 -7.13 8.09 -8.20
CA PRO A 185 -7.32 6.77 -8.80
C PRO A 185 -7.49 5.68 -7.74
N GLU A 186 -6.77 5.73 -6.63
CA GLU A 186 -6.92 4.73 -5.56
C GLU A 186 -8.28 4.84 -4.84
N VAL A 187 -8.75 6.06 -4.57
CA VAL A 187 -10.10 6.27 -3.99
C VAL A 187 -11.16 5.75 -4.95
N LYS A 188 -11.02 6.04 -6.24
CA LYS A 188 -11.92 5.57 -7.29
C LYS A 188 -11.95 4.05 -7.37
N ARG A 189 -10.78 3.40 -7.37
CA ARG A 189 -10.66 1.93 -7.34
C ARG A 189 -11.38 1.34 -6.12
N LEU A 190 -11.17 1.91 -4.93
CA LEU A 190 -11.85 1.50 -3.70
C LEU A 190 -13.37 1.66 -3.80
N HIS A 191 -13.86 2.74 -4.40
CA HIS A 191 -15.30 2.98 -4.60
C HIS A 191 -15.89 1.97 -5.58
N GLU A 192 -15.24 1.76 -6.73
CA GLU A 192 -15.68 0.81 -7.76
C GLU A 192 -15.71 -0.62 -7.24
N ASP A 193 -14.68 -1.06 -6.51
CA ASP A 193 -14.64 -2.37 -5.86
C ASP A 193 -15.78 -2.51 -4.84
N ALA A 194 -16.00 -1.49 -4.01
CA ALA A 194 -17.04 -1.52 -2.98
C ALA A 194 -18.46 -1.55 -3.58
N LEU A 195 -18.74 -0.71 -4.57
CA LEU A 195 -20.03 -0.67 -5.28
C LEU A 195 -20.31 -1.97 -6.04
N ALA A 196 -19.28 -2.60 -6.59
CA ALA A 196 -19.37 -3.92 -7.21
C ALA A 196 -19.46 -5.08 -6.19
N ARG A 197 -19.46 -4.79 -4.89
CA ARG A 197 -19.40 -5.77 -3.79
C ARG A 197 -18.23 -6.75 -3.91
N ARG A 198 -17.11 -6.29 -4.47
CA ARG A 198 -15.87 -7.07 -4.58
C ARG A 198 -14.97 -6.74 -3.38
N ALA A 199 -14.57 -7.78 -2.66
CA ALA A 199 -13.53 -7.62 -1.64
C ALA A 199 -12.20 -7.31 -2.33
N GLY A 200 -11.63 -6.16 -2.02
CA GLY A 200 -10.27 -5.83 -2.41
C GLY A 200 -9.26 -6.58 -1.55
N SER A 201 -7.97 -6.41 -1.83
CA SER A 201 -6.90 -6.79 -0.93
C SER A 201 -5.83 -5.71 -0.89
N THR A 202 -5.11 -5.61 0.21
CA THR A 202 -4.00 -4.65 0.39
C THR A 202 -2.87 -5.33 1.15
N ASP A 203 -1.67 -4.75 1.12
CA ASP A 203 -0.52 -5.27 1.88
C ASP A 203 -0.86 -5.33 3.38
N ALA A 204 -0.49 -6.42 4.04
CA ALA A 204 -0.78 -6.67 5.45
C ALA A 204 -0.23 -5.60 6.40
N ALA A 205 0.80 -4.84 6.01
CA ALA A 205 1.27 -3.68 6.75
C ALA A 205 0.20 -2.59 6.92
N HIS A 206 -0.84 -2.56 6.09
CA HIS A 206 -1.96 -1.63 6.23
C HIS A 206 -3.03 -2.12 7.21
N ALA A 207 -3.02 -3.38 7.64
CA ALA A 207 -4.05 -3.91 8.54
C ALA A 207 -4.26 -3.06 9.82
N PRO A 208 -3.20 -2.55 10.49
CA PRO A 208 -3.34 -1.71 11.67
C PRO A 208 -4.03 -0.36 11.41
N LEU A 209 -4.15 0.10 10.15
CA LEU A 209 -4.85 1.35 9.84
C LEU A 209 -6.34 1.29 10.19
N ALA A 210 -6.93 0.08 10.24
CA ALA A 210 -8.32 -0.11 10.65
C ALA A 210 -8.59 0.36 12.09
N ASP A 211 -7.57 0.40 12.94
CA ASP A 211 -7.68 0.84 14.34
C ASP A 211 -7.61 2.37 14.48
N LEU A 212 -7.28 3.10 13.40
CA LEU A 212 -7.23 4.56 13.36
C LEU A 212 -8.57 5.22 13.03
N VAL A 213 -9.63 4.43 12.85
CA VAL A 213 -10.96 4.94 12.52
C VAL A 213 -12.02 4.37 13.45
N GLU A 214 -13.03 5.19 13.74
CA GLU A 214 -14.16 4.83 14.57
C GLU A 214 -15.48 4.93 13.81
N ALA A 215 -16.50 4.22 14.30
CA ALA A 215 -17.83 4.26 13.70
C ALA A 215 -18.48 5.62 14.03
N VAL A 216 -18.84 6.37 12.99
CA VAL A 216 -19.57 7.62 13.06
C VAL A 216 -21.02 7.38 12.63
N PRO A 217 -22.01 7.46 13.55
CA PRO A 217 -23.39 7.13 13.25
C PRO A 217 -24.02 8.03 12.17
N ALA A 218 -24.91 7.44 11.38
CA ALA A 218 -25.77 8.16 10.45
C ALA A 218 -26.64 9.17 11.19
N GLY A 219 -26.77 10.37 10.64
CA GLY A 219 -27.52 11.47 11.26
C GLY A 219 -26.82 12.16 12.43
N SER A 220 -25.60 11.72 12.81
CA SER A 220 -24.79 12.45 13.80
C SER A 220 -24.28 13.78 13.23
N GLN A 221 -24.06 14.76 14.11
CA GLN A 221 -23.43 16.02 13.74
C GLN A 221 -22.01 15.79 13.19
N LEU A 222 -21.26 14.88 13.79
CA LEU A 222 -19.91 14.52 13.34
C LEU A 222 -19.89 14.02 11.89
N LEU A 223 -20.89 13.22 11.49
CA LEU A 223 -21.01 12.80 10.09
C LEU A 223 -21.32 13.98 9.15
N ALA A 224 -22.14 14.93 9.60
CA ALA A 224 -22.44 16.13 8.83
C ALA A 224 -21.19 17.01 8.63
N GLU A 225 -20.35 17.14 9.66
CA GLU A 225 -19.06 17.84 9.58
C GLU A 225 -18.11 17.17 8.58
N TRP A 226 -18.00 15.84 8.60
CA TRP A 226 -17.22 15.10 7.60
C TRP A 226 -17.72 15.32 6.17
N ARG A 227 -19.03 15.30 5.96
CA ARG A 227 -19.63 15.55 4.63
C ARG A 227 -19.36 16.98 4.16
N ALA A 228 -19.47 17.96 5.05
CA ALA A 228 -19.15 19.35 4.73
C ALA A 228 -17.69 19.52 4.32
N LEU A 229 -16.76 18.83 5.01
CA LEU A 229 -15.36 18.82 4.61
C LEU A 229 -15.17 18.21 3.21
N GLU A 230 -15.76 17.04 2.94
CA GLU A 230 -15.66 16.37 1.62
C GLU A 230 -16.19 17.26 0.47
N GLU A 231 -17.25 18.02 0.73
CA GLU A 231 -17.81 18.98 -0.23
C GLU A 231 -16.86 20.15 -0.51
N VAL A 232 -16.32 20.78 0.54
CA VAL A 232 -15.46 21.97 0.44
C VAL A 232 -14.06 21.65 -0.10
N THR A 233 -13.50 20.49 0.26
CA THR A 233 -12.15 20.07 -0.17
C THR A 233 -12.06 19.64 -1.63
N GLY A 234 -13.21 19.41 -2.29
CA GLY A 234 -13.23 18.86 -3.64
C GLY A 234 -12.96 17.35 -3.69
N TRP A 235 -12.89 16.66 -2.55
CA TRP A 235 -12.65 15.22 -2.50
C TRP A 235 -13.75 14.41 -3.20
N PRO A 236 -13.42 13.21 -3.73
CA PRO A 236 -14.41 12.23 -4.14
C PRO A 236 -15.36 11.92 -2.97
N LEU A 237 -16.63 12.28 -3.13
CA LEU A 237 -17.65 12.08 -2.12
C LEU A 237 -17.82 10.60 -1.79
N LEU A 238 -18.17 10.29 -0.55
CA LEU A 238 -18.49 8.91 -0.17
C LEU A 238 -19.68 8.41 -1.01
N PRO A 239 -19.58 7.24 -1.67
CA PRO A 239 -20.67 6.73 -2.48
C PRO A 239 -21.82 6.25 -1.58
N ASP A 240 -23.01 6.10 -2.18
CA ASP A 240 -24.15 5.50 -1.49
C ASP A 240 -23.81 4.06 -1.08
N MET A 241 -23.81 3.82 0.23
CA MET A 241 -23.52 2.51 0.82
C MET A 241 -24.74 1.58 0.73
N GLY A 242 -25.88 2.04 0.22
CA GLY A 242 -27.13 1.27 0.15
C GLY A 242 -27.61 0.87 1.55
N SER A 243 -28.03 -0.39 1.72
CA SER A 243 -28.49 -0.92 3.02
C SER A 243 -27.35 -1.25 4.01
N HIS A 244 -26.08 -1.02 3.67
CA HIS A 244 -24.95 -1.19 4.60
C HIS A 244 -24.90 -0.06 5.65
N PRO A 245 -24.23 -0.29 6.80
CA PRO A 245 -24.79 0.01 8.10
C PRO A 245 -25.04 1.50 8.33
N GLY A 246 -25.92 1.83 9.27
CA GLY A 246 -26.25 3.20 9.69
C GLY A 246 -25.10 3.97 10.35
N HIS A 247 -23.87 3.78 9.90
CA HIS A 247 -22.65 4.48 10.29
C HIS A 247 -21.60 4.40 9.18
N ALA A 248 -20.75 5.43 9.10
CA ALA A 248 -19.51 5.44 8.32
C ALA A 248 -18.31 5.27 9.26
N TYR A 249 -17.10 5.11 8.73
CA TYR A 249 -15.90 5.11 9.58
C TYR A 249 -15.00 6.30 9.24
N TYR A 250 -14.60 7.05 10.25
CA TYR A 250 -13.74 8.22 10.08
C TYR A 250 -12.70 8.28 11.21
N PRO A 251 -11.62 9.06 11.04
CA PRO A 251 -10.71 9.38 12.13
C PRO A 251 -11.46 9.92 13.35
N PRO A 252 -11.05 9.52 14.57
CA PRO A 252 -11.66 10.00 15.80
C PRO A 252 -11.44 11.51 15.97
N GLY A 253 -12.38 12.19 16.60
CA GLY A 253 -12.30 13.64 16.88
C GLY A 253 -12.68 14.56 15.73
N GLY A 254 -13.01 14.01 14.55
CA GLY A 254 -13.57 14.78 13.43
C GLY A 254 -12.52 15.40 12.50
N PRO A 255 -12.97 16.26 11.56
CA PRO A 255 -12.13 16.89 10.54
C PRO A 255 -10.87 17.59 11.08
N ASP A 256 -10.95 18.19 12.26
CA ASP A 256 -9.85 18.95 12.86
C ASP A 256 -8.66 18.04 13.27
N GLU A 257 -8.90 16.75 13.49
CA GLU A 257 -7.90 15.77 13.93
C GLU A 257 -7.24 15.00 12.75
N LEU A 258 -7.47 15.42 11.50
CA LEU A 258 -6.85 14.81 10.33
C LEU A 258 -5.31 14.81 10.37
N GLY A 259 -4.71 15.82 11.00
CA GLY A 259 -3.26 15.88 11.20
C GLY A 259 -2.73 14.74 12.07
N ALA A 260 -3.46 14.39 13.15
CA ALA A 260 -3.10 13.28 14.03
C ALA A 260 -3.22 11.93 13.30
N PHE A 261 -4.30 11.75 12.53
CA PHE A 261 -4.48 10.58 11.68
C PHE A 261 -3.33 10.42 10.67
N GLN A 262 -2.95 11.48 9.96
CA GLN A 262 -1.87 11.43 8.98
C GLN A 262 -0.52 11.06 9.61
N GLN A 263 -0.23 11.57 10.81
CA GLN A 263 0.98 11.22 11.56
C GLN A 263 0.97 9.74 11.98
N ALA A 264 -0.17 9.23 12.45
CA ALA A 264 -0.31 7.83 12.84
C ALA A 264 -0.12 6.88 11.65
N VAL A 265 -0.69 7.20 10.48
CA VAL A 265 -0.48 6.44 9.24
C VAL A 265 1.02 6.35 8.89
N LYS A 266 1.72 7.49 8.90
CA LYS A 266 3.17 7.54 8.62
C LYS A 266 3.97 6.69 9.60
N ALA A 267 3.63 6.75 10.89
CA ALA A 267 4.29 5.95 11.92
C ALA A 267 4.11 4.45 11.72
N ILE A 268 2.90 4.01 11.34
CA ILE A 268 2.58 2.59 11.07
C ILE A 268 3.32 2.08 9.83
N LEU A 269 3.33 2.85 8.75
CA LEU A 269 3.91 2.42 7.47
C LEU A 269 5.41 2.67 7.36
N GLY A 270 6.01 3.36 8.33
CA GLY A 270 7.42 3.76 8.28
C GLY A 270 7.71 4.81 7.22
N GLU A 271 6.69 5.54 6.75
CA GLU A 271 6.84 6.61 5.76
C GLU A 271 7.38 7.87 6.44
N GLY A 272 8.62 8.28 6.12
CA GLY A 272 9.22 9.52 6.62
C GLY A 272 10.18 9.37 7.81
N ARG A 273 10.95 8.29 7.87
CA ARG A 273 12.23 8.24 8.61
C ARG A 273 13.41 8.32 7.66
#